data_AF-A0A453GK12-F1
#
_entry.id   AF-A0A453GK12-F1
#
_cell.length_a   1.000
_cell.length_b   1.000
_cell.length_c   1.000
_cell.angle_alpha   90.00
_cell.angle_beta   90.00
_cell.angle_gamma   90.00
#
_symmetry.space_group_name_H-M   'P 1'
#
loop_
_entity.id
_entity.type
_entity.pdbx_description
1 polymer ?
#
loop_
_entity_poly.entity_id
_entity_poly.type
_entity_poly.pdbx_seq_one_letter_code
_entity_poly.pdbx_strand_id
1 'polypeptide(L)'
;MLKVFDTTAESFRQMRALLLSYPAHLFEMNGMLSMSIFNEETNRTINIWMSHDYDNEVWALKYQVELPVADLTVQFGKFVEYWNLVVASRDGVCSCWSNLASGYFRLISMAS
;
A
#
# COMPACT_ATOMS: atom_id res chain seq x y z
N MET A 1 -10.30 4.02 10.79
CA MET A 1 -10.37 5.36 10.16
C MET A 1 -8.97 5.81 9.81
N LEU A 2 -8.81 6.51 8.69
CA LEU A 2 -7.53 7.03 8.21
C LEU A 2 -7.38 8.49 8.66
N LYS A 3 -6.16 8.89 9.02
CA LYS A 3 -5.82 10.28 9.28
C LYS A 3 -4.96 10.79 8.12
N VAL A 4 -5.49 11.74 7.37
CA VAL A 4 -4.87 12.29 6.16
C VAL A 4 -4.54 13.75 6.41
N PHE A 5 -3.36 14.20 5.97
CA PHE A 5 -3.05 15.63 5.97
C PHE A 5 -3.48 16.22 4.63
N ASP A 6 -4.44 17.13 4.68
CA ASP A 6 -4.85 17.93 3.54
C ASP A 6 -3.85 19.07 3.37
N THR A 7 -3.08 19.03 2.29
CA THR A 7 -2.06 20.04 1.99
C THR A 7 -2.68 21.35 1.50
N THR A 8 -3.92 21.34 1.01
CA THR A 8 -4.63 22.54 0.55
C THR A 8 -5.22 23.31 1.73
N ALA A 9 -5.86 22.60 2.64
CA ALA A 9 -6.44 23.18 3.86
C ALA A 9 -5.44 23.25 5.03
N GLU A 10 -4.21 22.77 4.85
CA GLU A 10 -3.15 22.66 5.87
C GLU A 10 -3.64 22.04 7.19
N SER A 11 -4.46 21.00 7.12
CA SER A 11 -5.11 20.41 8.30
C SER A 11 -5.24 18.89 8.22
N PHE A 12 -5.45 18.25 9.36
CA PHE A 12 -5.72 16.80 9.40
C PHE A 12 -7.21 16.53 9.21
N ARG A 13 -7.52 15.76 8.18
CA ARG A 13 -8.85 15.20 7.93
C ARG A 13 -8.90 13.74 8.38
N GLN A 14 -10.05 13.33 8.91
CA GLN A 14 -10.34 11.93 9.16
C GLN A 14 -11.18 11.38 8.00
N MET A 15 -10.74 10.27 7.40
CA MET A 15 -11.45 9.61 6.30
C MET A 15 -11.84 8.19 6.69
N ARG A 16 -12.93 7.69 6.12
CA ARG A 16 -13.31 6.27 6.23
C ARG A 16 -12.28 5.42 5.51
N ALA A 17 -11.71 4.47 6.25
CA ALA A 17 -10.98 3.38 5.63
C ALA A 17 -12.00 2.46 4.95
N LEU A 18 -11.59 1.79 3.88
CA LEU A 18 -12.28 0.57 3.45
C LEU A 18 -12.38 -0.37 4.66
N LEU A 19 -13.49 -1.11 4.80
CA LEU A 19 -13.82 -1.99 5.93
C LEU A 19 -12.89 -3.22 6.05
N LEU A 20 -11.59 -3.00 5.97
CA LEU A 20 -10.58 -4.04 5.90
C LEU A 20 -9.87 -4.11 7.25
N SER A 21 -9.77 -5.32 7.81
CA SER A 21 -9.21 -5.61 9.13
C SER A 21 -7.71 -5.32 9.27
N TYR A 22 -7.07 -4.69 8.27
CA TYR A 22 -5.62 -4.60 8.15
C TYR A 22 -5.11 -3.17 8.01
N PRO A 23 -3.89 -2.89 8.53
CA PRO A 23 -3.27 -1.59 8.39
C PRO A 23 -3.12 -1.26 6.91
N ALA A 24 -3.69 -0.13 6.54
CA ALA A 24 -3.57 0.45 5.22
C ALA A 24 -2.43 1.47 5.22
N HIS A 25 -1.60 1.44 4.18
CA HIS A 25 -0.54 2.42 3.99
C HIS A 25 -0.95 3.45 2.95
N LEU A 26 -0.92 4.73 3.34
CA LEU A 26 -1.25 5.85 2.47
C LEU A 26 0.00 6.39 1.80
N PHE A 27 -0.11 6.72 0.52
CA PHE A 27 0.95 7.33 -0.27
C PHE A 27 0.36 8.17 -1.42
N GLU A 28 1.17 9.06 -1.98
CA GLU A 28 0.82 9.80 -3.18
C GLU A 28 1.18 8.97 -4.42
N MET A 29 0.28 8.93 -5.40
CA MET A 29 0.53 8.32 -6.71
C MET A 29 -0.16 9.16 -7.77
N ASN A 30 0.61 9.67 -8.73
CA ASN A 30 0.12 10.45 -9.87
C ASN A 30 -0.70 11.69 -9.44
N GLY A 31 -0.28 12.36 -8.36
CA GLY A 31 -0.96 13.51 -7.80
C GLY A 31 -2.24 13.19 -7.03
N MET A 32 -2.54 11.90 -6.82
CA MET A 32 -3.74 11.45 -6.12
C MET A 32 -3.39 10.67 -4.86
N LEU A 33 -4.23 10.80 -3.83
CA LEU A 33 -4.10 10.00 -2.62
C LEU A 33 -4.41 8.53 -2.94
N SER A 34 -3.49 7.65 -2.56
CA SER A 34 -3.57 6.21 -2.79
C SER A 34 -3.31 5.44 -1.51
N MET A 35 -3.75 4.19 -1.52
CA MET A 35 -3.74 3.31 -0.37
C MET A 35 -3.39 1.88 -0.81
N SER A 36 -2.39 1.27 -0.17
CA SER A 36 -2.06 -0.15 -0.37
C SER A 36 -2.58 -0.98 0.79
N ILE A 37 -3.22 -2.10 0.46
CA ILE A 37 -3.77 -3.05 1.43
C ILE A 37 -3.37 -4.45 1.04
N PHE A 38 -2.81 -5.20 1.98
CA PHE A 38 -2.51 -6.61 1.81
C PHE A 38 -3.79 -7.44 1.86
N ASN A 39 -3.95 -8.36 0.91
CA ASN A 39 -5.11 -9.24 0.81
C ASN A 39 -4.80 -10.59 1.46
N GLU A 40 -5.40 -10.81 2.63
CA GLU A 40 -5.23 -12.03 3.40
C GLU A 40 -5.84 -13.28 2.80
N GLU A 41 -6.97 -13.17 2.10
CA GLU A 41 -7.60 -14.35 1.51
C GLU A 41 -6.64 -15.06 0.57
N THR A 42 -5.85 -14.26 -0.15
CA THR A 42 -4.83 -14.78 -1.07
C THR A 42 -3.46 -14.96 -0.43
N ASN A 43 -3.15 -14.21 0.64
CA ASN A 43 -1.83 -14.08 1.26
C ASN A 43 -0.67 -13.83 0.28
N ARG A 44 -1.01 -13.34 -0.93
CA ARG A 44 -0.09 -13.16 -2.04
C ARG A 44 -0.35 -11.89 -2.81
N THR A 45 -1.42 -11.15 -2.52
CA THR A 45 -1.77 -9.98 -3.31
C THR A 45 -1.80 -8.71 -2.48
N ILE A 46 -1.38 -7.62 -3.11
CA ILE A 46 -1.49 -6.26 -2.58
C ILE A 46 -2.44 -5.51 -3.51
N ASN A 47 -3.49 -4.96 -2.93
CA ASN A 47 -4.46 -4.14 -3.63
C ASN A 47 -4.08 -2.67 -3.47
N ILE A 48 -3.92 -1.97 -4.59
CA ILE A 48 -3.69 -0.52 -4.64
C ILE A 48 -5.00 0.15 -5.01
N TRP A 49 -5.51 0.92 -4.05
CA TRP A 49 -6.69 1.74 -4.17
C TRP A 49 -6.29 3.19 -4.39
N MET A 50 -7.03 3.88 -5.25
CA MET A 50 -6.84 5.30 -5.51
C MET A 50 -8.12 6.03 -5.14
N SER A 51 -7.98 7.21 -4.55
CA SER A 51 -9.12 8.07 -4.20
C SER A 51 -9.78 8.58 -5.48
N HIS A 52 -10.86 7.93 -5.91
CA HIS A 52 -11.60 8.35 -7.10
C HIS A 52 -12.34 9.66 -6.82
N ASP A 53 -12.99 9.76 -5.67
CA ASP A 53 -13.67 10.97 -5.21
C ASP A 53 -13.20 11.25 -3.79
N TYR A 54 -12.29 12.20 -3.65
CA TYR A 54 -11.65 12.51 -2.38
C TYR A 54 -12.64 13.09 -1.38
N ASP A 55 -13.53 13.97 -1.82
CA ASP A 55 -14.49 14.65 -0.95
C ASP A 55 -15.51 13.66 -0.41
N ASN A 56 -16.02 12.78 -1.27
CA ASN A 56 -16.98 11.73 -0.89
C ASN A 56 -16.33 10.44 -0.36
N GLU A 57 -15.00 10.41 -0.21
CA GLU A 57 -14.25 9.27 0.32
C GLU A 57 -14.43 7.97 -0.48
N VAL A 58 -14.63 8.10 -1.79
CA VAL A 58 -14.79 6.96 -2.71
C VAL A 58 -13.43 6.50 -3.20
N TRP A 59 -13.15 5.21 -3.00
CA TRP A 59 -11.94 4.54 -3.43
C TRP A 59 -12.23 3.59 -4.59
N ALA A 60 -11.34 3.55 -5.58
CA ALA A 60 -11.40 2.61 -6.69
C ALA A 60 -10.14 1.72 -6.69
N LEU A 61 -10.32 0.42 -6.86
CA LEU A 61 -9.21 -0.51 -7.06
C LEU A 61 -8.57 -0.23 -8.41
N LYS A 62 -7.28 0.11 -8.42
CA LYS A 62 -6.53 0.41 -9.65
C LYS A 62 -5.60 -0.71 -10.04
N TYR A 63 -4.88 -1.25 -9.06
CA TYR A 63 -3.93 -2.33 -9.30
C TYR A 63 -4.10 -3.42 -8.27
N GLN A 64 -3.92 -4.64 -8.73
CA GLN A 64 -3.72 -5.81 -7.87
C GLN A 64 -2.38 -6.39 -8.24
N VAL A 65 -1.50 -6.49 -7.26
CA VAL A 65 -0.12 -6.91 -7.45
C VAL A 65 0.04 -8.25 -6.77
N GLU A 66 0.38 -9.27 -7.55
CA GLU A 66 0.75 -10.56 -7.00
C GLU A 66 2.23 -10.57 -6.60
N LEU A 67 2.47 -10.96 -5.36
CA LEU A 67 3.79 -11.16 -4.79
C LEU A 67 4.26 -12.58 -5.10
N PRO A 68 5.49 -12.76 -5.59
CA PRO A 68 6.09 -14.08 -5.73
C PRO A 68 6.52 -14.63 -4.36
N VAL A 69 5.55 -14.95 -3.49
CA VAL A 69 5.80 -15.33 -2.08
C VAL A 69 6.76 -16.52 -1.97
N ALA A 70 6.72 -17.46 -2.92
CA ALA A 70 7.66 -18.58 -2.94
C ALA A 70 9.11 -18.11 -3.11
N ASP A 71 9.39 -17.28 -4.12
CA ASP A 71 10.73 -16.75 -4.39
C ASP A 71 11.21 -15.86 -3.23
N LEU A 72 10.31 -15.04 -2.69
CA LEU A 72 10.57 -14.19 -1.55
C LEU A 72 10.88 -15.01 -0.29
N THR A 73 10.19 -16.14 -0.09
CA THR A 73 10.44 -17.05 1.04
C THR A 73 11.79 -17.74 0.91
N VAL A 74 12.20 -18.08 -0.31
CA VAL A 74 13.54 -18.66 -0.58
C VAL A 74 14.63 -17.63 -0.34
N GLN A 75 14.45 -16.40 -0.82
CA GLN A 75 15.46 -15.34 -0.70
C GLN A 75 15.59 -14.80 0.73
N PHE A 76 14.48 -14.63 1.44
CA PHE A 76 14.45 -13.90 2.71
C PHE A 76 13.95 -14.73 3.91
N GLY A 77 13.60 -16.00 3.71
CA GLY A 77 13.04 -16.86 4.75
C GLY A 77 11.53 -16.67 4.95
N LYS A 78 10.97 -17.35 5.94
CA LYS A 78 9.54 -17.24 6.24
C LYS A 78 9.19 -15.85 6.78
N PHE A 79 8.20 -15.24 6.15
CA PHE A 79 7.53 -14.03 6.65
C PHE A 79 6.77 -14.39 7.93
N VAL A 80 7.24 -13.90 9.07
CA VAL A 80 6.50 -13.98 10.33
C VAL A 80 5.51 -12.83 10.32
N GLU A 81 4.23 -13.19 10.49
CA GLU A 81 3.04 -12.37 10.71
C GLU A 81 3.26 -10.84 10.68
N TYR A 82 2.50 -10.16 9.81
CA TYR A 82 2.50 -8.71 9.55
C TYR A 82 3.52 -8.24 8.49
N TRP A 83 3.09 -8.28 7.23
CA TRP A 83 3.73 -7.55 6.13
C TRP A 83 3.64 -6.04 6.39
N ASN A 84 4.67 -5.45 6.99
CA ASN A 84 4.83 -3.99 7.01
C ASN A 84 5.33 -3.52 5.66
N LEU A 85 4.38 -3.43 4.73
CA LEU A 85 4.62 -3.18 3.34
C LEU A 85 4.39 -1.70 3.01
N VAL A 86 5.47 -0.93 2.95
CA VAL A 86 5.39 0.48 2.58
C VAL A 86 5.51 0.59 1.07
N VAL A 87 4.43 1.00 0.42
CA VAL A 87 4.46 1.40 -0.99
C VAL A 87 4.76 2.90 -1.06
N ALA A 88 5.76 3.28 -1.85
CA ALA A 88 6.07 4.66 -2.16
C ALA A 88 6.15 4.80 -3.68
N SER A 89 5.44 5.80 -4.24
CA SER A 89 5.62 6.18 -5.64
C SER A 89 6.65 7.30 -5.75
N ARG A 90 7.54 7.20 -6.73
CA ARG A 90 8.40 8.31 -7.16
C ARG A 90 8.46 8.26 -8.69
N ASP A 91 8.16 9.38 -9.34
CA ASP A 91 8.19 9.52 -10.81
C ASP A 91 7.34 8.46 -11.55
N GLY A 92 6.19 8.06 -10.96
CA GLY A 92 5.30 7.05 -11.53
C GLY A 92 5.71 5.60 -11.25
N VAL A 93 6.85 5.37 -10.60
CA VAL A 93 7.30 4.02 -10.21
C VAL A 93 6.93 3.75 -8.76
N CYS A 94 6.04 2.78 -8.53
CA CYS A 94 5.72 2.33 -7.18
C CYS A 94 6.78 1.32 -6.70
N SER A 95 7.53 1.70 -5.66
CA SER A 95 8.47 0.85 -4.97
C SER A 95 7.88 0.36 -3.66
N CYS A 96 8.06 -0.92 -3.40
CA CYS A 96 7.51 -1.59 -2.24
C CYS A 96 8.63 -1.99 -1.27
N TRP A 97 8.50 -1.66 0.01
CA TRP A 97 9.48 -1.97 1.06
C TRP A 97 8.85 -2.85 2.12
N SER A 98 9.50 -3.95 2.49
CA SER A 98 9.11 -4.74 3.68
C SER A 98 10.21 -4.72 4.73
N ASN A 99 9.83 -4.55 6.00
CA ASN A 99 10.73 -4.87 7.11
C ASN A 99 10.73 -6.38 7.34
N LEU A 100 11.87 -7.02 7.08
CA LEU A 100 12.13 -8.40 7.52
C LEU A 100 13.12 -8.37 8.69
N ALA A 101 13.18 -9.45 9.47
CA ALA A 101 14.07 -9.57 10.62
C ALA A 101 15.57 -9.31 10.29
N SER A 102 15.94 -9.25 9.00
CA SER A 102 17.28 -9.00 8.48
C SER A 102 17.50 -7.61 7.84
N GLY A 103 16.51 -6.72 7.78
CA GLY A 103 16.66 -5.34 7.26
C GLY A 103 15.61 -4.90 6.22
N TYR A 104 15.79 -3.69 5.67
CA TYR A 104 14.94 -3.10 4.63
C TYR A 104 15.32 -3.64 3.25
N PHE A 105 14.37 -4.22 2.52
CA PHE A 105 14.57 -4.66 1.13
C PHE A 105 13.58 -3.98 0.18
N ARG A 106 14.06 -3.60 -1.01
CA ARG A 106 13.25 -3.10 -2.13
C ARG A 106 12.67 -4.30 -2.85
N LEU A 107 11.38 -4.56 -2.68
CA LEU A 107 10.77 -5.80 -3.17
C LEU A 107 10.42 -5.75 -4.67
N ILE A 108 9.82 -4.67 -5.16
CA ILE A 108 9.31 -4.60 -6.54
C ILE A 108 9.30 -3.15 -7.02
N SER A 109 9.75 -2.92 -8.26
CA SER A 109 9.51 -1.69 -9.03
C SER A 109 8.30 -1.95 -9.93
N MET A 110 7.14 -1.36 -9.62
CA MET A 110 5.96 -1.44 -10.48
C MET A 110 6.04 -0.28 -11.46
N ALA A 111 6.16 -0.58 -12.76
CA ALA A 111 6.04 0.42 -13.81
C ALA A 111 4.54 0.72 -14.03
N SER A 112 4.22 2.02 -14.12
CA SER A 112 2.90 2.55 -14.48
C SER A 112 2.54 2.30 -15.93
#